data_AF-D5BHD6-F1
#
_entry.id   AF-D5BHD6-F1
#
_cell.length_a   1.000
_cell.length_b   1.000
_cell.length_c   1.000
_cell.angle_alpha   90.00
_cell.angle_beta   90.00
_cell.angle_gamma   90.00
#
_symmetry.space_group_name_H-M   'P 1'
#
loop_
_entity.id
_entity.type
_entity.pdbx_description
1 polymer ?
#
loop_
_entity_poly.entity_id
_entity_poly.type
_entity_poly.pdbx_seq_one_letter_code
_entity_poly.pdbx_strand_id
1 'polypeptide(L)'
;MKYNDPSGEIFGTIFTAITSGFKNIFRHGVNFDHYNWNKLNNAWQIDKGLFTGNFGQILSKFTWGRFNTFVGNLTAHVLNISGKVSGVSHLEGAVALSGVTSGDNEAFTLDNYIFGPKGFRADWKDHLFVHEYGHYIQSNWFGPAYLPIVAKTSIISAAFDQNHESRWFEVQASAMGAKYFDKRYGSGASDYFIGSPDHFDMQTFSTGGNTRYLNPRTGSFDQNDHPINGAGFHWFDLIVPFTGLGESFTLALLF
;
A
#
# COMPACT_ATOMS: atom_id res chain seq x y z
N MET A 1 -7.11 7.84 -29.02
CA MET A 1 -6.09 7.18 -29.85
C MET A 1 -5.70 5.88 -29.19
N LYS A 2 -5.80 4.74 -29.88
CA LYS A 2 -5.22 3.45 -29.43
C LYS A 2 -3.74 3.48 -29.81
N TYR A 3 -2.85 3.41 -28.84
CA TYR A 3 -1.43 3.20 -29.12
C TYR A 3 -1.25 1.77 -29.65
N ASN A 4 -0.62 1.63 -30.81
CA ASN A 4 -0.32 0.36 -31.44
C ASN A 4 1.20 0.26 -31.53
N ASP A 5 1.81 -0.64 -30.77
CA ASP A 5 3.26 -0.90 -30.79
C ASP A 5 3.56 -1.85 -31.96
N PRO A 6 4.15 -1.36 -33.08
CA PRO A 6 4.27 -2.15 -34.31
C PRO A 6 5.41 -3.17 -34.28
N SER A 7 6.35 -3.08 -33.33
CA SER A 7 7.53 -3.97 -33.29
C SER A 7 7.49 -5.02 -32.18
N GLY A 8 6.69 -4.81 -31.13
CA GLY A 8 6.70 -5.69 -29.95
C GLY A 8 8.04 -5.70 -29.20
N GLU A 9 9.03 -4.91 -29.63
CA GLU A 9 10.36 -4.83 -29.05
C GLU A 9 10.34 -4.10 -27.71
N ILE A 10 9.46 -3.12 -27.52
CA ILE A 10 9.35 -2.41 -26.24
C ILE A 10 8.83 -3.38 -25.18
N PHE A 11 7.73 -4.08 -25.46
CA PHE A 11 7.21 -5.13 -24.57
C PHE A 11 8.19 -6.30 -24.39
N GLY A 12 8.88 -6.75 -25.45
CA GLY A 12 9.88 -7.82 -25.39
C GLY A 12 11.13 -7.45 -24.59
N THR A 13 11.64 -6.23 -24.75
CA THR A 13 12.83 -5.72 -24.02
C THR A 13 12.51 -5.49 -22.55
N ILE A 14 11.31 -4.98 -22.25
CA ILE A 14 10.85 -4.77 -20.87
C ILE A 14 10.56 -6.11 -20.17
N PHE A 15 9.89 -7.05 -20.83
CA PHE A 15 9.70 -8.41 -20.31
C PHE A 15 11.04 -9.11 -20.10
N THR A 16 12.01 -8.90 -20.98
CA THR A 16 13.38 -9.39 -20.83
C THR A 16 14.10 -8.74 -19.66
N ALA A 17 13.94 -7.45 -19.41
CA ALA A 17 14.53 -6.77 -18.26
C ALA A 17 13.91 -7.24 -16.92
N ILE A 18 12.59 -7.43 -16.88
CA ILE A 18 11.87 -7.99 -15.72
C ILE A 18 12.31 -9.42 -15.46
N THR A 19 12.24 -10.29 -16.48
CA THR A 19 12.71 -11.68 -16.36
C THR A 19 14.20 -11.75 -16.05
N SER A 20 15.02 -10.83 -16.54
CA SER A 20 16.45 -10.79 -16.21
C SER A 20 16.69 -10.28 -14.79
N GLY A 21 15.90 -9.34 -14.28
CA GLY A 21 15.92 -8.90 -12.88
C GLY A 21 15.54 -10.04 -11.94
N PHE A 22 14.40 -10.69 -12.19
CA PHE A 22 13.99 -11.90 -11.47
C PHE A 22 15.05 -13.00 -11.59
N LYS A 23 15.51 -13.31 -12.81
CA LYS A 23 16.49 -14.36 -13.05
C LYS A 23 17.86 -14.03 -12.47
N ASN A 24 18.26 -12.77 -12.33
CA ASN A 24 19.49 -12.38 -11.63
C ASN A 24 19.36 -12.55 -10.12
N ILE A 25 18.22 -12.19 -9.53
CA ILE A 25 17.93 -12.42 -8.10
C ILE A 25 17.91 -13.93 -7.81
N PHE A 26 17.30 -14.74 -8.69
CA PHE A 26 17.28 -16.21 -8.56
C PHE A 26 18.62 -16.87 -8.94
N ARG A 27 19.42 -16.33 -9.88
CA ARG A 27 20.72 -16.89 -10.31
C ARG A 27 21.88 -16.53 -9.40
N HIS A 28 21.89 -15.34 -8.79
CA HIS A 28 22.94 -14.95 -7.84
C HIS A 28 22.70 -15.54 -6.43
N GLY A 29 21.71 -16.42 -6.30
CA GLY A 29 21.60 -17.37 -5.20
C GLY A 29 21.14 -16.73 -3.90
N VAL A 30 19.86 -16.90 -3.59
CA VAL A 30 19.47 -17.12 -2.20
C VAL A 30 20.15 -18.41 -1.74
N ASN A 31 21.10 -18.28 -0.82
CA ASN A 31 21.78 -19.42 -0.24
C ASN A 31 20.72 -20.26 0.51
N PHE A 32 20.46 -21.49 0.05
CA PHE A 32 19.40 -22.35 0.56
C PHE A 32 19.82 -23.18 1.79
N ASP A 33 20.93 -22.83 2.42
CA ASP A 33 21.35 -23.47 3.66
C ASP A 33 20.63 -22.81 4.85
N HIS A 34 19.71 -23.58 5.45
CA HIS A 34 18.87 -23.30 6.64
C HIS A 34 17.50 -22.68 6.33
N TYR A 35 16.56 -23.51 5.89
CA TYR A 35 15.21 -23.11 5.48
C TYR A 35 14.36 -22.53 6.62
N ASN A 36 13.94 -21.26 6.49
CA ASN A 36 12.83 -20.70 7.26
C ASN A 36 11.57 -20.69 6.39
N TRP A 37 10.70 -21.68 6.58
CA TRP A 37 9.46 -21.87 5.80
C TRP A 37 8.54 -20.64 5.79
N ASN A 38 8.53 -19.85 6.87
CA ASN A 38 7.72 -18.63 6.93
C ASN A 38 8.22 -17.57 5.94
N LYS A 39 9.53 -17.37 5.82
CA LYS A 39 10.10 -16.41 4.86
C LYS A 39 9.77 -16.78 3.43
N LEU A 40 9.77 -18.07 3.10
CA LEU A 40 9.46 -18.53 1.74
C LEU A 40 7.98 -18.48 1.42
N ASN A 41 7.13 -18.85 2.38
CA ASN A 41 5.69 -18.66 2.23
C ASN A 41 5.35 -17.17 2.03
N ASN A 42 5.96 -16.28 2.82
CA ASN A 42 5.79 -14.83 2.66
C ASN A 42 6.29 -14.35 1.29
N ALA A 43 7.48 -14.79 0.84
CA ALA A 43 8.01 -14.46 -0.48
C ALA A 43 7.05 -14.87 -1.60
N TRP A 44 6.50 -16.08 -1.52
CA TRP A 44 5.49 -16.56 -2.46
C TRP A 44 4.23 -15.70 -2.46
N GLN A 45 3.72 -15.31 -1.28
CA GLN A 45 2.56 -14.42 -1.20
C GLN A 45 2.87 -13.02 -1.77
N ILE A 46 4.06 -12.46 -1.50
CA ILE A 46 4.52 -11.18 -2.06
C ILE A 46 4.53 -11.23 -3.59
N ASP A 47 5.04 -12.30 -4.19
CA ASP A 47 5.08 -12.47 -5.65
C ASP A 47 3.69 -12.72 -6.23
N LYS A 48 2.86 -13.52 -5.56
CA LYS A 48 1.45 -13.72 -5.93
C LYS A 48 0.71 -12.39 -6.01
N GLY A 49 1.06 -11.43 -5.16
CA GLY A 49 0.53 -10.06 -5.14
C GLY A 49 0.62 -9.32 -6.48
N LEU A 50 1.59 -9.64 -7.35
CA LEU A 50 1.68 -9.04 -8.69
C LEU A 50 0.49 -9.42 -9.59
N PHE A 51 -0.16 -10.54 -9.29
CA PHE A 51 -1.23 -11.12 -10.09
C PHE A 51 -2.60 -11.10 -9.38
N THR A 52 -2.73 -10.37 -8.26
CA THR A 52 -4.01 -10.17 -7.57
C THR A 52 -4.67 -8.85 -7.97
N GLY A 53 -6.00 -8.81 -7.89
CA GLY A 53 -6.82 -7.65 -8.27
C GLY A 53 -7.59 -7.90 -9.57
N ASN A 54 -8.33 -6.89 -10.01
CA ASN A 54 -8.98 -6.94 -11.31
C ASN A 54 -7.96 -6.82 -12.46
N PHE A 55 -8.36 -7.15 -13.68
CA PHE A 55 -7.50 -7.13 -14.85
C PHE A 55 -6.78 -5.78 -15.06
N GLY A 56 -7.46 -4.66 -14.81
CA GLY A 56 -6.87 -3.32 -14.93
C GLY A 56 -5.80 -3.05 -13.88
N GLN A 57 -6.00 -3.49 -12.63
CA GLN A 57 -4.99 -3.40 -11.57
C GLN A 57 -3.76 -4.24 -11.89
N ILE A 58 -3.96 -5.48 -12.36
CA ILE A 58 -2.85 -6.36 -12.77
C ILE A 58 -2.08 -5.73 -13.92
N LEU A 59 -2.77 -5.24 -14.96
CA LEU A 59 -2.11 -4.59 -16.09
C LEU A 59 -1.34 -3.32 -15.66
N SER A 60 -1.90 -2.52 -14.75
CA SER A 60 -1.27 -1.30 -14.21
C SER A 60 0.09 -1.62 -13.57
N LYS A 61 0.17 -2.69 -12.74
CA LYS A 61 1.41 -3.13 -12.07
C LYS A 61 2.55 -3.42 -13.06
N PHE A 62 2.25 -3.82 -14.29
CA PHE A 62 3.25 -4.11 -15.33
C PHE A 62 3.44 -2.97 -16.34
N THR A 63 2.60 -1.93 -16.30
CA THR A 63 2.62 -0.84 -17.28
C THR A 63 2.77 0.52 -16.58
N TRP A 64 1.66 1.11 -16.14
CA TRP A 64 1.61 2.45 -15.57
C TRP A 64 2.28 2.54 -14.19
N GLY A 65 1.98 1.61 -13.30
CA GLY A 65 2.53 1.54 -11.94
C GLY A 65 3.91 0.88 -11.84
N ARG A 66 4.47 0.37 -12.96
CA ARG A 66 5.62 -0.57 -12.96
C ARG A 66 6.81 -0.16 -12.10
N PHE A 67 7.14 1.13 -12.07
CA PHE A 67 8.29 1.63 -11.31
C PHE A 67 8.01 1.56 -9.81
N ASN A 68 6.82 1.97 -9.38
CA ASN A 68 6.39 1.88 -7.99
C ASN A 68 6.22 0.43 -7.56
N THR A 69 5.63 -0.42 -8.41
CA THR A 69 5.49 -1.86 -8.15
C THR A 69 6.84 -2.53 -7.94
N PHE A 70 7.85 -2.20 -8.77
CA PHE A 70 9.20 -2.71 -8.62
C PHE A 70 9.82 -2.30 -7.27
N VAL A 71 9.72 -1.01 -6.92
CA VAL A 71 10.24 -0.50 -5.64
C VAL A 71 9.54 -1.18 -4.45
N GLY A 72 8.21 -1.31 -4.50
CA GLY A 72 7.43 -2.00 -3.46
C GLY A 72 7.80 -3.48 -3.32
N ASN A 73 7.90 -4.22 -4.44
CA ASN A 73 8.26 -5.63 -4.44
C ASN A 73 9.68 -5.87 -3.91
N LEU A 74 10.64 -5.06 -4.33
CA LEU A 74 12.02 -5.13 -3.84
C LEU A 74 12.08 -4.87 -2.32
N THR A 75 11.42 -3.81 -1.85
CA THR A 75 11.35 -3.49 -0.41
C THR A 75 10.70 -4.62 0.39
N ALA A 76 9.60 -5.19 -0.11
CA ALA A 76 8.93 -6.35 0.49
C ALA A 76 9.85 -7.55 0.65
N HIS A 77 10.62 -7.91 -0.39
CA HIS A 77 11.56 -9.01 -0.32
C HIS A 77 12.74 -8.73 0.62
N VAL A 78 13.33 -7.53 0.58
CA VAL A 78 14.41 -7.14 1.50
C VAL A 78 13.97 -7.25 2.96
N LEU A 79 12.78 -6.74 3.29
CA LEU A 79 12.23 -6.79 4.64
C LEU A 79 11.87 -8.22 5.08
N ASN A 80 11.35 -9.03 4.16
CA ASN A 80 11.05 -10.43 4.42
C ASN A 80 12.32 -11.26 4.68
N ILE A 81 13.36 -11.08 3.86
CA ILE A 81 14.66 -11.73 4.03
C ILE A 81 15.30 -11.30 5.37
N SER A 82 15.17 -10.02 5.72
CA SER A 82 15.63 -9.46 7.00
C SER A 82 14.83 -9.95 8.22
N GLY A 83 13.72 -10.67 8.00
CA GLY A 83 12.90 -11.24 9.07
C GLY A 83 11.91 -10.27 9.72
N LYS A 84 11.71 -9.07 9.15
CA LYS A 84 10.69 -8.12 9.64
C LYS A 84 9.27 -8.57 9.30
N VAL A 85 9.08 -9.20 8.14
CA VAL A 85 7.74 -9.64 7.71
C VAL A 85 7.30 -10.90 8.46
N SER A 86 6.27 -10.74 9.29
CA SER A 86 5.66 -11.80 10.11
C SER A 86 4.47 -12.48 9.42
N GLY A 87 3.87 -11.86 8.41
CA GLY A 87 2.78 -12.43 7.65
C GLY A 87 2.40 -11.58 6.44
N VAL A 88 1.71 -12.20 5.48
CA VAL A 88 1.26 -11.56 4.25
C VAL A 88 -0.20 -11.92 3.99
N SER A 89 -1.01 -10.94 3.61
CA SER A 89 -2.42 -11.13 3.25
C SER A 89 -2.81 -10.27 2.06
N HIS A 90 -3.94 -10.60 1.44
CA HIS A 90 -4.37 -9.97 0.18
C HIS A 90 -5.83 -9.55 0.26
N LEU A 91 -6.13 -8.35 -0.24
CA LEU A 91 -7.49 -7.89 -0.47
C LEU A 91 -7.48 -6.91 -1.64
N GLU A 92 -8.40 -7.11 -2.60
CA GLU A 92 -8.67 -6.12 -3.66
C GLU A 92 -7.41 -5.67 -4.45
N GLY A 93 -6.47 -6.60 -4.66
CA GLY A 93 -5.21 -6.34 -5.39
C GLY A 93 -4.06 -5.77 -4.56
N ALA A 94 -4.30 -5.41 -3.29
CA ALA A 94 -3.26 -5.02 -2.34
C ALA A 94 -2.65 -6.23 -1.62
N VAL A 95 -1.42 -6.06 -1.15
CA VAL A 95 -0.61 -7.00 -0.39
C VAL A 95 -0.28 -6.34 0.94
N ALA A 96 -0.88 -6.78 2.04
CA ALA A 96 -0.58 -6.28 3.37
C ALA A 96 0.52 -7.13 4.01
N LEU A 97 1.62 -6.49 4.42
CA LEU A 97 2.77 -7.08 5.10
C LEU A 97 2.75 -6.70 6.59
N SER A 98 2.61 -7.71 7.45
CA SER A 98 2.57 -7.56 8.90
C SER A 98 3.95 -7.51 9.53
N GLY A 99 4.13 -6.67 10.55
CA GLY A 99 5.30 -6.63 11.43
C GLY A 99 6.47 -5.80 10.93
N VAL A 100 6.24 -4.95 9.93
CA VAL A 100 7.30 -4.11 9.36
C VAL A 100 7.55 -2.85 10.18
N THR A 101 6.47 -2.16 10.56
CA THR A 101 6.50 -0.94 11.37
C THR A 101 6.38 -1.27 12.85
N SER A 102 6.87 -0.35 13.69
CA SER A 102 6.94 -0.56 15.13
C SER A 102 5.71 -0.02 15.87
N GLY A 103 5.09 1.07 15.40
CA GLY A 103 3.89 1.65 16.01
C GLY A 103 2.58 1.00 15.53
N ASP A 104 1.64 0.79 16.46
CA ASP A 104 0.36 0.12 16.18
C ASP A 104 -0.54 0.87 15.18
N ASN A 105 -0.29 2.15 14.90
CA ASN A 105 -1.02 2.94 13.90
C ASN A 105 -0.11 3.46 12.78
N GLU A 106 1.09 2.88 12.62
CA GLU A 106 2.05 3.28 11.60
C GLU A 106 2.02 2.29 10.44
N ALA A 107 1.75 2.77 9.25
CA ALA A 107 1.92 2.00 8.03
C ALA A 107 2.45 2.90 6.91
N PHE A 108 2.86 2.28 5.81
CA PHE A 108 3.17 3.00 4.58
C PHE A 108 2.90 2.13 3.36
N THR A 109 2.65 2.79 2.23
CA THR A 109 2.31 2.11 0.99
C THR A 109 3.33 2.38 -0.11
N LEU A 110 3.74 1.32 -0.80
CA LEU A 110 4.53 1.38 -2.03
C LEU A 110 3.80 0.58 -3.11
N ASP A 111 3.00 1.31 -3.89
CA ASP A 111 2.07 0.73 -4.86
C ASP A 111 1.14 -0.31 -4.21
N ASN A 112 1.08 -1.54 -4.71
CA ASN A 112 0.21 -2.56 -4.17
C ASN A 112 0.74 -3.22 -2.89
N TYR A 113 1.90 -2.80 -2.37
CA TYR A 113 2.50 -3.35 -1.17
C TYR A 113 2.32 -2.38 -0.01
N ILE A 114 1.61 -2.81 1.03
CA ILE A 114 1.28 -2.02 2.21
C ILE A 114 1.97 -2.64 3.42
N PHE A 115 2.80 -1.85 4.08
CA PHE A 115 3.68 -2.26 5.16
C PHE A 115 3.13 -1.74 6.47
N GLY A 116 2.71 -2.63 7.36
CA GLY A 116 2.06 -2.24 8.61
C GLY A 116 2.60 -3.00 9.82
N PRO A 117 1.98 -2.77 10.99
CA PRO A 117 2.49 -3.26 12.25
C PRO A 117 2.21 -4.75 12.45
N LYS A 118 2.58 -5.28 13.61
CA LYS A 118 2.34 -6.68 13.93
C LYS A 118 0.83 -6.98 13.91
N GLY A 119 0.45 -8.06 13.23
CA GLY A 119 -0.95 -8.46 13.08
C GLY A 119 -1.70 -7.70 11.98
N PHE A 120 -1.05 -6.81 11.23
CA PHE A 120 -1.65 -6.08 10.12
C PHE A 120 -2.11 -7.01 8.99
N ARG A 121 -3.32 -6.79 8.51
CA ARG A 121 -3.96 -7.63 7.51
C ARG A 121 -4.72 -6.80 6.49
N ALA A 122 -4.85 -7.36 5.31
CA ALA A 122 -5.69 -6.82 4.26
C ALA A 122 -7.16 -7.09 4.62
N ASP A 123 -7.77 -6.18 5.36
CA ASP A 123 -9.15 -6.26 5.85
C ASP A 123 -9.76 -4.86 5.95
N TRP A 124 -10.97 -4.68 5.45
CA TRP A 124 -11.67 -3.39 5.51
C TRP A 124 -12.09 -3.01 6.94
N LYS A 125 -12.11 -3.99 7.86
CA LYS A 125 -12.33 -3.78 9.29
C LYS A 125 -11.11 -3.21 10.00
N ASP A 126 -9.96 -3.10 9.35
CA ASP A 126 -8.81 -2.37 9.88
C ASP A 126 -8.75 -1.01 9.19
N HIS A 127 -9.11 0.07 9.91
CA HIS A 127 -9.17 1.41 9.31
C HIS A 127 -7.81 1.88 8.79
N LEU A 128 -6.71 1.46 9.43
CA LEU A 128 -5.36 1.72 8.94
C LEU A 128 -5.17 1.11 7.54
N PHE A 129 -5.65 -0.11 7.32
CA PHE A 129 -5.58 -0.74 5.99
C PHE A 129 -6.42 0.00 4.96
N VAL A 130 -7.63 0.46 5.32
CA VAL A 130 -8.49 1.23 4.42
C VAL A 130 -7.82 2.54 3.99
N HIS A 131 -7.19 3.24 4.94
CA HIS A 131 -6.42 4.45 4.68
C HIS A 131 -5.25 4.18 3.71
N GLU A 132 -4.40 3.19 4.02
CA GLU A 132 -3.26 2.83 3.18
C GLU A 132 -3.66 2.32 1.79
N TYR A 133 -4.80 1.62 1.69
CA TYR A 133 -5.36 1.25 0.39
C TYR A 133 -5.70 2.49 -0.45
N GLY A 134 -6.06 3.61 0.19
CA GLY A 134 -6.16 4.92 -0.43
C GLY A 134 -4.86 5.36 -1.12
N HIS A 135 -3.72 5.19 -0.46
CA HIS A 135 -2.41 5.42 -1.05
C HIS A 135 -2.10 4.46 -2.21
N TYR A 136 -2.56 3.21 -2.15
CA TYR A 136 -2.46 2.30 -3.30
C TYR A 136 -3.29 2.82 -4.50
N ILE A 137 -4.49 3.35 -4.26
CA ILE A 137 -5.28 3.99 -5.31
C ILE A 137 -4.52 5.21 -5.87
N GLN A 138 -3.93 6.05 -5.02
CA GLN A 138 -3.09 7.17 -5.49
C GLN A 138 -1.92 6.70 -6.35
N SER A 139 -1.22 5.62 -5.98
CA SER A 139 -0.17 5.05 -6.83
C SER A 139 -0.67 4.68 -8.23
N ASN A 140 -1.85 4.07 -8.32
CA ASN A 140 -2.47 3.76 -9.61
C ASN A 140 -2.85 5.01 -10.42
N TRP A 141 -3.18 6.13 -9.78
CA TRP A 141 -3.49 7.39 -10.47
C TRP A 141 -2.24 8.12 -10.93
N PHE A 142 -1.27 8.32 -10.03
CA PHE A 142 -0.05 9.08 -10.30
C PHE A 142 0.99 8.31 -11.11
N GLY A 143 0.94 6.98 -11.10
CA GLY A 143 1.94 6.15 -11.75
C GLY A 143 3.34 6.50 -11.22
N PRO A 144 4.36 6.66 -12.09
CA PRO A 144 5.74 6.92 -11.64
C PRO A 144 5.90 8.19 -10.78
N ALA A 145 4.95 9.13 -10.82
CA ALA A 145 4.99 10.34 -10.03
C ALA A 145 4.60 10.13 -8.54
N TYR A 146 4.00 8.99 -8.20
CA TYR A 146 3.56 8.70 -6.82
C TYR A 146 4.70 8.72 -5.81
N LEU A 147 5.83 8.06 -6.11
CA LEU A 147 6.95 8.01 -5.17
C LEU A 147 7.52 9.40 -4.84
N PRO A 148 7.89 10.25 -5.82
CA PRO A 148 8.42 11.58 -5.51
C PRO A 148 7.38 12.56 -4.95
N ILE A 149 6.10 12.44 -5.33
CA ILE A 149 5.07 13.44 -4.97
C ILE A 149 4.29 13.07 -3.70
N VAL A 150 3.97 11.80 -3.50
CA VAL A 150 3.06 11.34 -2.45
C VAL A 150 3.80 10.50 -1.42
N ALA A 151 4.37 9.35 -1.80
CA ALA A 151 4.98 8.44 -0.82
C ALA A 151 6.09 9.13 -0.02
N LYS A 152 6.93 9.90 -0.71
CA LYS A 152 8.00 10.66 -0.08
C LYS A 152 7.47 11.78 0.83
N THR A 153 6.46 12.54 0.40
CA THR A 153 5.90 13.62 1.23
C THR A 153 5.21 13.06 2.46
N SER A 154 4.51 11.93 2.34
CA SER A 154 3.87 11.21 3.45
C SER A 154 4.88 10.76 4.50
N ILE A 155 5.97 10.10 4.08
CA ILE A 155 7.03 9.68 5.00
C ILE A 155 7.66 10.88 5.72
N ILE A 156 7.96 11.97 4.99
CA ILE A 156 8.59 13.14 5.60
C ILE A 156 7.61 13.87 6.52
N SER A 157 6.34 14.04 6.14
CA SER A 157 5.37 14.71 7.00
C SER A 157 5.07 13.90 8.26
N ALA A 158 4.99 12.57 8.18
CA ALA A 158 4.83 11.71 9.37
C ALA A 158 5.96 11.90 10.39
N ALA A 159 7.19 12.15 9.92
CA ALA A 159 8.36 12.34 10.78
C ALA A 159 8.47 13.76 11.39
N PHE A 160 7.95 14.79 10.72
CA PHE A 160 8.27 16.19 11.05
C PHE A 160 7.07 17.14 11.16
N ASP A 161 5.87 16.72 10.80
CA ASP A 161 4.66 17.56 10.80
C ASP A 161 3.62 17.02 11.78
N GLN A 162 3.23 17.85 12.75
CA GLN A 162 2.19 17.51 13.73
C GLN A 162 0.78 17.43 13.11
N ASN A 163 0.60 17.94 11.88
CA ASN A 163 -0.69 17.96 11.17
C ASN A 163 -0.71 17.02 9.97
N HIS A 164 0.11 15.95 9.99
CA HIS A 164 0.25 14.96 8.92
C HIS A 164 -1.11 14.52 8.34
N GLU A 165 -2.05 14.10 9.19
CA GLU A 165 -3.38 13.57 8.79
C GLU A 165 -4.24 14.58 8.01
N SER A 166 -3.97 15.88 8.15
CA SER A 166 -4.69 16.94 7.43
C SER A 166 -4.09 17.26 6.06
N ARG A 167 -2.92 16.70 5.72
CA ARG A 167 -2.23 17.00 4.45
C ARG A 167 -3.04 16.49 3.28
N TRP A 168 -2.99 17.21 2.15
CA TRP A 168 -3.83 16.93 0.99
C TRP A 168 -3.73 15.47 0.49
N PHE A 169 -2.54 14.88 0.56
CA PHE A 169 -2.33 13.50 0.14
C PHE A 169 -2.89 12.49 1.14
N GLU A 170 -2.88 12.76 2.44
CA GLU A 170 -3.46 11.90 3.49
C GLU A 170 -4.99 11.94 3.47
N VAL A 171 -5.55 13.14 3.37
CA VAL A 171 -7.01 13.34 3.25
C VAL A 171 -7.54 12.72 1.96
N GLN A 172 -6.80 12.89 0.85
CA GLN A 172 -7.16 12.27 -0.41
C GLN A 172 -7.05 10.74 -0.35
N ALA A 173 -6.01 10.19 0.28
CA ALA A 173 -5.88 8.74 0.48
C ALA A 173 -7.08 8.21 1.26
N SER A 174 -7.37 8.80 2.42
CA SER A 174 -8.53 8.45 3.25
C SER A 174 -9.84 8.51 2.47
N ALA A 175 -10.07 9.57 1.70
CA ALA A 175 -11.26 9.71 0.86
C ALA A 175 -11.36 8.64 -0.24
N MET A 176 -10.24 8.31 -0.89
CA MET A 176 -10.20 7.28 -1.94
C MET A 176 -10.43 5.88 -1.37
N GLY A 177 -9.79 5.54 -0.25
CA GLY A 177 -9.97 4.29 0.47
C GLY A 177 -11.41 4.14 0.95
N ALA A 178 -11.92 5.11 1.69
CA ALA A 178 -13.29 5.15 2.19
C ALA A 178 -14.32 4.93 1.07
N LYS A 179 -14.21 5.68 -0.02
CA LYS A 179 -15.12 5.55 -1.18
C LYS A 179 -15.04 4.17 -1.83
N TYR A 180 -13.85 3.58 -1.91
CA TYR A 180 -13.66 2.27 -2.53
C TYR A 180 -14.33 1.15 -1.71
N PHE A 181 -14.11 1.17 -0.39
CA PHE A 181 -14.64 0.17 0.52
C PHE A 181 -16.11 0.39 0.84
N ASP A 182 -16.59 1.63 0.96
CA ASP A 182 -18.01 1.93 1.15
C ASP A 182 -18.84 1.40 -0.03
N LYS A 183 -18.35 1.54 -1.26
CA LYS A 183 -19.01 0.99 -2.44
C LYS A 183 -19.14 -0.54 -2.43
N ARG A 184 -18.24 -1.27 -1.77
CA ARG A 184 -18.16 -2.74 -1.85
C ARG A 184 -18.63 -3.46 -0.59
N TYR A 185 -18.30 -2.88 0.55
CA TYR A 185 -18.49 -3.45 1.88
C TYR A 185 -19.28 -2.54 2.79
N GLY A 186 -19.59 -1.29 2.38
CA GLY A 186 -20.42 -0.35 3.14
C GLY A 186 -21.76 -0.12 2.45
N SER A 187 -22.12 1.15 2.26
CA SER A 187 -23.42 1.57 1.74
C SER A 187 -23.77 1.06 0.34
N GLY A 188 -22.76 0.64 -0.45
CA GLY A 188 -22.95 0.04 -1.77
C GLY A 188 -23.29 -1.45 -1.78
N ALA A 189 -23.19 -2.15 -0.64
CA ALA A 189 -23.56 -3.55 -0.54
C ALA A 189 -25.10 -3.72 -0.51
N SER A 190 -25.60 -4.81 -1.10
CA SER A 190 -27.04 -5.03 -1.27
C SER A 190 -27.81 -5.27 0.03
N ASP A 191 -27.13 -5.79 1.05
CA ASP A 191 -27.63 -6.12 2.38
C ASP A 191 -27.23 -5.08 3.44
N TYR A 192 -26.67 -3.95 3.02
CA TYR A 192 -26.31 -2.86 3.91
C TYR A 192 -27.53 -2.26 4.61
N PHE A 193 -27.35 -1.96 5.89
CA PHE A 193 -28.21 -1.06 6.65
C PHE A 193 -27.37 -0.23 7.61
N ILE A 194 -27.90 0.93 8.00
CA ILE A 194 -27.21 1.87 8.91
C ILE A 194 -26.92 1.15 10.24
N GLY A 195 -25.66 1.19 10.67
CA GLY A 195 -25.20 0.57 11.91
C GLY A 195 -24.96 -0.94 11.84
N SER A 196 -24.89 -1.52 10.63
CA SER A 196 -24.55 -2.93 10.46
C SER A 196 -23.13 -3.24 10.97
N PRO A 197 -22.94 -4.28 11.80
CA PRO A 197 -21.61 -4.73 12.23
C PRO A 197 -20.86 -5.49 11.14
N ASP A 198 -21.53 -5.85 10.04
CA ASP A 198 -20.95 -6.65 8.97
C ASP A 198 -20.55 -5.81 7.75
N HIS A 199 -20.68 -4.49 7.85
CA HIS A 199 -20.40 -3.55 6.77
C HIS A 199 -19.45 -2.44 7.21
N PHE A 200 -18.66 -1.94 6.26
CA PHE A 200 -17.78 -0.80 6.43
C PHE A 200 -18.59 0.44 6.78
N ASP A 201 -18.14 1.16 7.80
CA ASP A 201 -18.77 2.37 8.31
C ASP A 201 -17.90 3.57 7.92
N MET A 202 -18.20 4.16 6.77
CA MET A 202 -17.47 5.32 6.25
C MET A 202 -17.57 6.54 7.18
N GLN A 203 -18.67 6.69 7.93
CA GLN A 203 -18.83 7.81 8.84
C GLN A 203 -17.86 7.68 10.00
N THR A 204 -17.86 6.53 10.68
CA THR A 204 -16.93 6.27 11.78
C THR A 204 -15.48 6.28 11.31
N PHE A 205 -15.18 5.75 10.12
CA PHE A 205 -13.86 5.87 9.52
C PHE A 205 -13.42 7.34 9.39
N SER A 206 -14.31 8.21 8.93
CA SER A 206 -13.95 9.61 8.65
C SER A 206 -13.91 10.50 9.88
N THR A 207 -14.73 10.26 10.90
CA THR A 207 -14.91 11.16 12.05
C THR A 207 -14.49 10.53 13.38
N GLY A 208 -14.04 9.28 13.35
CA GLY A 208 -13.69 8.51 14.52
C GLY A 208 -14.93 8.06 15.32
N GLY A 209 -14.66 7.53 16.51
CA GLY A 209 -15.66 6.89 17.37
C GLY A 209 -15.70 5.37 17.19
N ASN A 210 -16.45 4.66 18.04
CA ASN A 210 -16.46 3.20 18.02
C ASN A 210 -17.20 2.65 16.80
N THR A 211 -16.51 1.81 16.02
CA THR A 211 -17.16 0.98 14.99
C THR A 211 -18.07 -0.08 15.59
N ARG A 212 -18.85 -0.77 14.74
CA ARG A 212 -19.70 -1.91 15.12
C ARG A 212 -19.03 -3.27 14.89
N TYR A 213 -17.86 -3.28 14.27
CA TYR A 213 -17.02 -4.45 14.05
C TYR A 213 -15.72 -4.35 14.83
N LEU A 214 -15.16 -5.50 15.16
CA LEU A 214 -13.82 -5.54 15.73
C LEU A 214 -12.79 -5.46 14.61
N ASN A 215 -11.78 -4.63 14.84
CA ASN A 215 -10.57 -4.61 14.04
C ASN A 215 -9.84 -5.95 14.25
N PRO A 216 -9.61 -6.74 13.19
CA PRO A 216 -9.05 -8.09 13.29
C PRO A 216 -7.57 -8.10 13.74
N ARG A 217 -6.87 -6.97 13.64
CA ARG A 217 -5.50 -6.81 14.13
C ARG A 217 -5.48 -6.57 15.64
N THR A 218 -6.32 -5.66 16.15
CA THR A 218 -6.26 -5.23 17.56
C THR A 218 -7.25 -5.96 18.47
N GLY A 219 -8.26 -6.62 17.90
CA GLY A 219 -9.36 -7.22 18.66
C GLY A 219 -10.27 -6.19 19.34
N SER A 220 -10.13 -4.91 19.01
CA SER A 220 -10.89 -3.79 19.57
C SER A 220 -11.70 -3.10 18.48
N PHE A 221 -12.68 -2.27 18.86
CA PHE A 221 -13.35 -1.38 17.91
C PHE A 221 -12.37 -0.31 17.42
N ASP A 222 -12.42 0.04 16.14
CA ASP A 222 -11.70 1.22 15.64
C ASP A 222 -12.28 2.47 16.29
N GLN A 223 -11.42 3.44 16.57
CA GLN A 223 -11.76 4.69 17.25
C GLN A 223 -11.16 5.93 16.59
N ASN A 224 -10.03 5.75 15.90
CA ASN A 224 -9.28 6.83 15.26
C ASN A 224 -10.01 7.30 14.00
N ASP A 225 -9.97 8.60 13.76
CA ASP A 225 -10.47 9.21 12.55
C ASP A 225 -9.42 9.20 11.43
N HIS A 226 -9.92 9.14 10.19
CA HIS A 226 -9.14 9.30 8.96
C HIS A 226 -9.86 10.34 8.10
N PRO A 227 -9.56 11.64 8.30
CA PRO A 227 -10.32 12.72 7.67
C PRO A 227 -10.39 12.58 6.15
N ILE A 228 -11.60 12.60 5.59
CA ILE A 228 -11.82 12.52 4.12
C ILE A 228 -12.05 13.89 3.47
N ASN A 229 -12.08 14.96 4.27
CA ASN A 229 -12.27 16.35 3.87
C ASN A 229 -11.33 17.26 4.68
N GLY A 230 -11.26 18.54 4.29
CA GLY A 230 -10.45 19.53 5.03
C GLY A 230 -8.95 19.49 4.69
N ALA A 231 -8.60 18.97 3.50
CA ALA A 231 -7.23 18.91 3.00
C ALA A 231 -6.51 20.26 3.08
N GLY A 232 -5.41 20.28 3.82
CA GLY A 232 -4.44 21.36 3.89
C GLY A 232 -3.28 21.13 2.91
N PHE A 233 -2.78 22.24 2.36
CA PHE A 233 -1.58 22.22 1.51
C PHE A 233 -0.47 23.00 2.21
N HIS A 234 0.74 22.45 2.23
CA HIS A 234 1.90 23.10 2.82
C HIS A 234 2.94 23.44 1.75
N TRP A 235 3.64 24.57 1.87
CA TRP A 235 4.60 25.00 0.83
C TRP A 235 5.71 23.97 0.57
N PHE A 236 6.06 23.16 1.58
CA PHE A 236 7.02 22.07 1.45
C PHE A 236 6.58 20.97 0.46
N ASP A 237 5.27 20.81 0.23
CA ASP A 237 4.69 19.90 -0.78
C ASP A 237 5.15 20.22 -2.21
N LEU A 238 5.52 21.48 -2.47
CA LEU A 238 6.01 21.92 -3.78
C LEU A 238 7.49 21.60 -4.00
N ILE A 239 8.26 21.36 -2.92
CA ILE A 239 9.71 21.28 -2.98
C ILE A 239 10.19 19.84 -2.89
N VAL A 240 9.57 19.03 -2.03
CA VAL A 240 9.92 17.62 -1.82
C VAL A 240 10.01 16.80 -3.11
N PRO A 241 9.12 16.98 -4.11
CA PRO A 241 9.19 16.23 -5.36
C PRO A 241 10.48 16.44 -6.16
N PHE A 242 11.18 17.55 -5.92
CA PHE A 242 12.41 17.91 -6.64
C PHE A 242 13.69 17.55 -5.87
N THR A 243 13.59 17.02 -4.65
CA THR A 243 14.76 16.55 -3.88
C THR A 243 15.02 15.05 -4.09
N GLY A 244 16.23 14.57 -3.82
CA GLY A 244 16.61 13.16 -4.06
C GLY A 244 15.74 12.15 -3.28
N LEU A 245 15.52 10.95 -3.84
CA LEU A 245 14.68 9.90 -3.24
C LEU A 245 15.38 9.14 -2.09
N GLY A 246 16.72 9.04 -2.10
CA GLY A 246 17.47 8.11 -1.24
C GLY A 246 17.42 8.41 0.27
N GLU A 247 17.33 9.67 0.67
CA GLU A 247 17.35 10.04 2.10
C GLU A 247 16.03 9.69 2.80
N SER A 248 14.90 9.82 2.11
CA SER A 248 13.57 9.63 2.71
C SER A 248 13.20 8.16 2.95
N PHE A 249 13.62 7.24 2.08
CA PHE A 249 13.38 5.81 2.30
C PHE A 249 14.23 5.22 3.44
N THR A 250 15.36 5.85 3.75
CA THR A 250 16.16 5.47 4.93
C THR A 250 15.40 5.82 6.22
N LEU A 251 14.71 6.97 6.26
CA LEU A 251 13.85 7.33 7.39
C LEU A 251 12.69 6.34 7.59
N ALA A 252 12.00 5.92 6.53
CA ALA A 252 10.89 4.97 6.62
C ALA A 252 11.29 3.57 7.15
N LEU A 253 12.56 3.20 7.05
CA LEU A 253 13.08 1.93 7.60
C LEU A 253 13.51 2.03 9.07
N LEU A 254 13.59 3.26 9.60
CA LEU A 254 13.98 3.58 10.97
C LEU A 254 12.79 3.74 11.93
N PHE A 255 11.58 3.85 11.41
CA PHE A 255 10.31 3.73 12.15
C PHE A 255 9.81 2.27 12.07
#